data_AF-A0AAE9FBV5-F1
#
_entry.id   AF-A0AAE9FBV5-F1
#
_cell.length_a   1.000
_cell.length_b   1.000
_cell.length_c   1.000
_cell.angle_alpha   90.00
_cell.angle_beta   90.00
_cell.angle_gamma   90.00
#
_symmetry.space_group_name_H-M   'P 1'
#
loop_
_entity.id
_entity.type
_entity.pdbx_description
1 polymer ?
#
loop_
_entity_poly.entity_id
_entity_poly.type
_entity_poly.pdbx_seq_one_letter_code
_entity_poly.pdbx_strand_id
1 'polypeptide(L)'
;MMKFLILLLLLVSTAYSNRQSCADEINALRSRYANELSIANMNKLIYNPKLETKSLEKLESSGGCPDKSVEYGDGYIFGFNVNNSNALVFHVASNAGSMEVACVHTKCEHTGESITTTVLDFGKYQILAGPPGSRCSENRTADSNGLCSPENSGKSGKYVRKGWVADFSRGLYQLFRALRFG
;
A
#
# COMPACT_ATOMS: atom_id res chain seq x y z
N MET A 1 -20.12 -32.64 -8.64
CA MET A 1 -18.86 -32.10 -9.18
C MET A 1 -18.91 -30.59 -9.49
N MET A 2 -20.04 -30.02 -9.94
CA MET A 2 -20.16 -28.57 -10.21
C MET A 2 -20.08 -27.66 -8.97
N LYS A 3 -20.60 -28.09 -7.81
CA LYS A 3 -20.58 -27.31 -6.55
C LYS A 3 -19.17 -27.02 -6.03
N PHE A 4 -18.25 -27.99 -6.12
CA PHE A 4 -16.84 -27.79 -5.74
C PHE A 4 -16.14 -26.81 -6.68
N LEU A 5 -16.43 -26.87 -7.99
CA LEU A 5 -15.92 -25.92 -8.98
C LEU A 5 -16.39 -24.48 -8.71
N ILE A 6 -17.67 -24.30 -8.38
CA ILE A 6 -18.23 -22.99 -8.04
C ILE A 6 -17.60 -22.42 -6.76
N LEU A 7 -17.44 -23.25 -5.71
CA LEU A 7 -16.76 -22.83 -4.47
C LEU A 7 -15.30 -22.41 -4.72
N LEU A 8 -14.55 -23.18 -5.53
CA LEU A 8 -13.18 -22.84 -5.93
C LEU A 8 -13.11 -21.51 -6.69
N LEU A 9 -14.01 -21.29 -7.66
CA LEU A 9 -14.07 -20.05 -8.44
C LEU A 9 -14.38 -18.83 -7.56
N LEU A 10 -15.27 -18.98 -6.58
CA LEU A 10 -15.60 -17.91 -5.63
C LEU A 10 -14.40 -17.57 -4.73
N LEU A 11 -13.70 -18.58 -4.20
CA LEU A 11 -12.51 -18.37 -3.37
C LEU A 11 -11.40 -17.66 -4.14
N VAL A 12 -11.09 -18.09 -5.36
CA VAL A 12 -10.09 -17.44 -6.22
C VAL A 12 -10.48 -15.98 -6.53
N SER A 13 -11.76 -15.73 -6.82
CA SER A 13 -12.26 -14.38 -7.11
C SER A 13 -12.15 -13.44 -5.91
N THR A 14 -12.48 -13.92 -4.70
CA THR A 14 -12.36 -13.12 -3.47
C THR A 14 -10.90 -12.82 -3.11
N ALA A 15 -10.01 -13.80 -3.21
CA ALA A 15 -8.58 -13.60 -2.97
C ALA A 15 -7.99 -12.59 -3.97
N TYR A 16 -8.31 -12.71 -5.27
CA TYR A 16 -7.86 -11.75 -6.29
C TYR A 16 -8.40 -10.33 -6.04
N SER A 17 -9.68 -10.19 -5.67
CA SER A 17 -10.27 -8.90 -5.35
C SER A 17 -9.62 -8.23 -4.13
N ASN A 18 -9.23 -9.00 -3.11
CA ASN A 18 -8.60 -8.45 -1.90
C ASN A 18 -7.16 -7.99 -2.18
N ARG A 19 -6.42 -8.73 -3.02
CA ARG A 19 -5.07 -8.36 -3.47
C ARG A 19 -5.06 -7.03 -4.22
N GLN A 20 -5.98 -6.86 -5.17
CA GLN A 20 -6.10 -5.62 -5.93
C GLN A 20 -6.49 -4.43 -5.02
N SER A 21 -7.37 -4.66 -4.03
CA SER A 21 -7.77 -3.65 -3.05
C SER A 21 -6.59 -3.09 -2.25
N CYS A 22 -5.66 -3.94 -1.80
CA CYS A 22 -4.48 -3.52 -1.04
C CYS A 22 -3.61 -2.50 -1.82
N ALA A 23 -3.26 -2.83 -3.07
CA ALA A 23 -2.43 -1.94 -3.89
C ALA A 23 -3.17 -0.64 -4.23
N ASP A 24 -4.47 -0.72 -4.55
CA ASP A 24 -5.28 0.46 -4.91
C ASP A 24 -5.44 1.42 -3.72
N GLU A 25 -5.68 0.90 -2.51
CA GLU A 25 -5.81 1.70 -1.28
C GLU A 25 -4.51 2.43 -0.94
N ILE A 26 -3.37 1.74 -1.00
CA ILE A 26 -2.07 2.36 -0.71
C ILE A 26 -1.72 3.37 -1.82
N ASN A 27 -2.00 3.06 -3.09
CA ASN A 27 -1.77 4.01 -4.19
C ASN A 27 -2.64 5.27 -4.09
N ALA A 28 -3.88 5.17 -3.58
CA ALA A 28 -4.70 6.35 -3.32
C ALA A 28 -4.05 7.28 -2.29
N LEU A 29 -3.48 6.72 -1.22
CA LEU A 29 -2.72 7.47 -0.22
C LEU A 29 -1.45 8.08 -0.81
N ARG A 30 -0.71 7.30 -1.61
CA ARG A 30 0.50 7.77 -2.31
C ARG A 30 0.22 8.96 -3.22
N SER A 31 -0.86 8.91 -3.99
CA SER A 31 -1.26 10.02 -4.85
C SER A 31 -1.58 11.26 -4.02
N ARG A 32 -2.32 11.10 -2.91
CA ARG A 32 -2.57 12.21 -1.99
C ARG A 32 -1.27 12.81 -1.45
N TYR A 33 -0.36 11.99 -0.93
CA TYR A 33 0.91 12.48 -0.39
C TYR A 33 1.82 13.09 -1.44
N ALA A 34 1.83 12.56 -2.66
CA ALA A 34 2.55 13.18 -3.77
C ALA A 34 2.05 14.61 -3.99
N ASN A 35 0.73 14.82 -4.01
CA ASN A 35 0.13 16.14 -4.16
C ASN A 35 0.38 17.06 -2.96
N GLU A 36 0.11 16.58 -1.74
CA GLU A 36 0.21 17.39 -0.51
C GLU A 36 1.65 17.78 -0.18
N LEU A 37 2.60 16.87 -0.41
CA LEU A 37 4.02 17.04 -0.09
C LEU A 37 4.87 17.42 -1.30
N SER A 38 4.27 17.57 -2.49
CA SER A 38 4.97 17.88 -3.74
C SER A 38 6.12 16.90 -4.04
N ILE A 39 5.78 15.60 -4.12
CA ILE A 39 6.73 14.54 -4.45
C ILE A 39 6.62 14.21 -5.94
N ALA A 40 7.67 14.52 -6.69
CA ALA A 40 7.70 14.45 -8.14
C ALA A 40 7.91 13.03 -8.72
N ASN A 41 8.45 12.11 -7.92
CA ASN A 41 8.86 10.77 -8.37
C ASN A 41 8.16 9.63 -7.60
N MET A 42 6.98 9.87 -7.04
CA MET A 42 6.22 8.85 -6.31
C MET A 42 5.81 7.71 -7.23
N ASN A 43 6.39 6.53 -7.05
CA ASN A 43 6.04 5.35 -7.85
C ASN A 43 4.65 4.82 -7.51
N LYS A 44 3.87 4.45 -8.54
CA LYS A 44 2.70 3.58 -8.39
C LYS A 44 3.15 2.17 -8.01
N LEU A 45 2.61 1.65 -6.91
CA LEU A 45 2.86 0.29 -6.45
C LEU A 45 2.07 -0.71 -7.29
N ILE A 46 2.71 -1.82 -7.62
CA ILE A 46 2.10 -2.97 -8.30
C ILE A 46 2.00 -4.11 -7.29
N TYR A 47 0.86 -4.79 -7.26
CA TYR A 47 0.70 -5.94 -6.37
C TYR A 47 1.62 -7.08 -6.78
N ASN A 48 2.48 -7.55 -5.87
CA ASN A 48 3.35 -8.70 -6.09
C ASN A 48 3.03 -9.82 -5.10
N PRO A 49 2.31 -10.89 -5.51
CA PRO A 49 1.92 -11.97 -4.60
C PRO A 49 3.11 -12.74 -4.02
N LYS A 50 4.30 -12.65 -4.61
CA LYS A 50 5.51 -13.30 -4.06
C LYS A 50 5.96 -12.67 -2.74
N LEU A 51 5.57 -11.42 -2.47
CA LEU A 51 5.87 -10.74 -1.21
C LEU A 51 4.95 -11.19 -0.07
N GLU A 52 3.83 -11.87 -0.37
CA GLU A 52 2.96 -12.45 0.67
C GLU A 52 3.72 -13.50 1.49
N THR A 53 4.51 -14.36 0.84
CA THR A 53 5.32 -15.38 1.53
C THR A 53 6.33 -14.74 2.47
N LYS A 54 6.96 -13.62 2.07
CA LYS A 54 7.87 -12.86 2.94
C LYS A 54 7.18 -12.27 4.15
N SER A 55 5.94 -11.80 3.96
CA SER A 55 5.11 -11.32 5.07
C SER A 55 4.79 -12.45 6.06
N LEU A 56 4.46 -13.64 5.56
CA LEU A 56 4.12 -14.82 6.36
C LEU A 56 5.33 -15.35 7.14
N GLU A 57 6.47 -15.56 6.49
CA GLU A 57 7.74 -15.98 7.13
C GLU A 57 8.08 -15.06 8.32
N LYS A 58 7.95 -13.75 8.08
CA LYS A 58 8.26 -12.74 9.10
C LYS A 58 7.21 -12.73 10.23
N LEU A 59 5.93 -12.89 9.92
CA LEU A 59 4.86 -13.02 10.91
C LEU A 59 5.06 -14.25 11.82
N GLU A 60 5.36 -15.41 11.23
CA GLU A 60 5.65 -16.65 11.97
C GLU A 60 6.83 -16.45 12.93
N SER A 61 7.90 -15.78 12.50
CA SER A 61 9.05 -15.47 13.36
C SER A 61 8.72 -14.56 14.56
N SER A 62 7.61 -13.82 14.49
CA SER A 62 7.11 -12.94 15.56
C SER A 62 6.02 -13.58 16.45
N GLY A 63 5.78 -14.89 16.29
CA GLY A 63 4.68 -15.57 16.99
C GLY A 63 3.29 -15.25 16.44
N GLY A 64 3.20 -14.70 15.22
CA GLY A 64 1.96 -14.45 14.49
C GLY A 64 1.19 -13.18 14.90
N CYS A 65 1.59 -12.50 15.97
CA CYS A 65 0.90 -11.32 16.51
C CYS A 65 1.84 -10.15 16.82
N PRO A 66 2.55 -9.58 15.83
CA PRO A 66 3.48 -8.49 16.08
C PRO A 66 2.77 -7.19 16.51
N ASP A 67 3.44 -6.43 17.35
CA ASP A 67 3.05 -5.06 17.69
C ASP A 67 3.09 -4.14 16.46
N LYS A 68 2.35 -3.03 16.54
CA LYS A 68 2.32 -1.98 15.52
C LYS A 68 3.72 -1.41 15.30
N SER A 69 4.33 -1.72 14.15
CA SER A 69 5.71 -1.34 13.87
C SER A 69 5.99 -1.28 12.36
N VAL A 70 7.10 -0.61 12.02
CA VAL A 70 7.72 -0.70 10.70
C VAL A 70 9.12 -1.28 10.87
N GLU A 71 9.40 -2.37 10.17
CA GLU A 71 10.70 -3.02 10.16
C GLU A 71 11.31 -2.99 8.76
N TYR A 72 12.65 -3.04 8.72
CA TYR A 72 13.44 -3.08 7.51
C TYR A 72 14.29 -4.34 7.52
N GLY A 73 14.29 -5.08 6.42
CA GLY A 73 15.08 -6.30 6.32
C GLY A 73 15.00 -6.90 4.93
N ASP A 74 16.08 -7.55 4.49
CA ASP A 74 16.15 -8.30 3.23
C ASP A 74 15.78 -7.49 1.96
N GLY A 75 15.95 -6.16 2.01
CA GLY A 75 15.57 -5.27 0.91
C GLY A 75 14.08 -4.89 0.88
N TYR A 76 13.35 -5.14 1.97
CA TYR A 76 11.93 -4.87 2.11
C TYR A 76 11.62 -3.99 3.33
N ILE A 77 10.43 -3.39 3.28
CA ILE A 77 9.80 -2.63 4.36
C ILE A 77 8.57 -3.40 4.79
N PHE A 78 8.52 -3.79 6.06
CA PHE A 78 7.41 -4.53 6.67
C PHE A 78 6.64 -3.60 7.59
N GLY A 79 5.37 -3.31 7.27
CA GLY A 79 4.44 -2.61 8.14
C GLY A 79 3.51 -3.59 8.84
N PHE A 80 3.63 -3.72 10.16
CA PHE A 80 2.80 -4.61 10.99
C PHE A 80 1.66 -3.84 11.64
N ASN A 81 0.46 -4.44 11.60
CA ASN A 81 -0.78 -3.87 12.16
C ASN A 81 -0.98 -2.39 11.75
N VAL A 82 -0.72 -2.10 10.47
CA VAL A 82 -0.71 -0.74 9.90
C VAL A 82 -2.08 -0.08 9.92
N ASN A 83 -3.15 -0.86 9.75
CA ASN A 83 -4.53 -0.37 9.70
C ASN A 83 -5.05 0.22 11.01
N ASN A 84 -4.23 0.34 12.04
CA ASN A 84 -4.61 0.96 13.31
C ASN A 84 -3.62 2.05 13.75
N SER A 85 -2.82 2.59 12.80
CA SER A 85 -1.85 3.66 13.07
C SER A 85 -1.62 4.57 11.87
N ASN A 86 -2.05 5.83 11.97
CA ASN A 86 -1.84 6.84 10.93
C ASN A 86 -0.36 7.10 10.62
N ALA A 87 0.51 7.02 11.64
CA ALA A 87 1.94 7.21 11.47
C ALA A 87 2.58 6.08 10.66
N LEU A 88 2.15 4.83 10.88
CA LEU A 88 2.68 3.68 10.13
C LEU A 88 2.12 3.66 8.70
N VAL A 89 0.84 4.00 8.53
CA VAL A 89 0.24 4.20 7.19
C VAL A 89 0.98 5.28 6.41
N PHE A 90 1.27 6.42 7.06
CA PHE A 90 2.08 7.48 6.46
C PHE A 90 3.45 6.95 6.04
N HIS A 91 4.17 6.28 6.95
CA HIS A 91 5.50 5.75 6.69
C HIS A 91 5.52 4.80 5.48
N VAL A 92 4.57 3.87 5.40
CA VAL A 92 4.49 2.92 4.29
C VAL A 92 4.15 3.62 2.98
N ALA A 93 3.14 4.48 2.97
CA ALA A 93 2.70 5.13 1.74
C ALA A 93 3.60 6.29 1.31
N SER A 94 4.43 6.88 2.17
CA SER A 94 5.30 8.01 1.78
C SER A 94 6.61 7.58 1.11
N ASN A 95 6.97 6.29 1.10
CA ASN A 95 8.19 5.82 0.44
C ASN A 95 8.05 5.93 -1.09
N ALA A 96 8.57 7.00 -1.69
CA ALA A 96 8.46 7.24 -3.13
C ALA A 96 9.16 6.19 -4.00
N GLY A 97 10.22 5.58 -3.48
CA GLY A 97 11.08 4.65 -4.21
C GLY A 97 10.44 3.29 -4.46
N SER A 98 9.63 2.78 -3.51
CA SER A 98 8.98 1.47 -3.61
C SER A 98 8.12 1.35 -4.88
N MET A 99 8.15 0.17 -5.50
CA MET A 99 7.48 -0.15 -6.75
C MET A 99 6.48 -1.30 -6.61
N GLU A 100 6.61 -2.14 -5.59
CA GLU A 100 5.83 -3.34 -5.38
C GLU A 100 5.23 -3.38 -3.97
N VAL A 101 4.09 -4.05 -3.83
CA VAL A 101 3.43 -4.24 -2.54
C VAL A 101 2.72 -5.57 -2.45
N ALA A 102 2.62 -6.11 -1.24
CA ALA A 102 1.65 -7.13 -0.86
C ALA A 102 1.03 -6.81 0.49
N CYS A 103 -0.16 -7.35 0.73
CA CYS A 103 -0.80 -7.34 2.03
C CYS A 103 -1.18 -8.76 2.42
N VAL A 104 -0.99 -9.11 3.69
CA VAL A 104 -1.51 -10.32 4.29
C VAL A 104 -2.41 -9.94 5.46
N HIS A 105 -3.61 -10.52 5.48
CA HIS A 105 -4.55 -10.38 6.58
C HIS A 105 -4.54 -11.67 7.40
N THR A 106 -4.11 -11.57 8.66
CA THR A 106 -4.13 -12.69 9.61
C THR A 106 -5.01 -12.34 10.80
N LYS A 107 -5.28 -13.34 11.64
CA LYS A 107 -5.96 -13.15 12.91
C LYS A 107 -5.03 -13.61 14.01
N CYS A 108 -4.80 -12.78 15.01
CA CYS A 108 -4.03 -13.17 16.17
C CYS A 108 -4.79 -14.24 16.95
N GLU A 109 -4.15 -15.38 17.24
CA GLU A 109 -4.82 -16.52 17.88
C GLU A 109 -5.28 -16.20 19.30
N HIS A 110 -4.46 -15.48 20.07
CA HIS A 110 -4.74 -15.21 21.49
C HIS A 110 -5.77 -14.09 21.72
N THR A 111 -5.73 -13.03 20.89
CA THR A 111 -6.62 -11.87 21.06
C THR A 111 -7.82 -11.90 20.13
N GLY A 112 -7.74 -12.65 19.03
CA GLY A 112 -8.72 -12.62 17.95
C GLY A 112 -8.69 -11.36 17.10
N GLU A 113 -7.75 -10.45 17.30
CA GLU A 113 -7.60 -9.22 16.52
C GLU A 113 -7.16 -9.53 15.08
N SER A 114 -7.75 -8.84 14.10
CA SER A 114 -7.29 -8.92 12.71
C SER A 114 -6.06 -8.04 12.50
N ILE A 115 -4.99 -8.63 11.99
CA ILE A 115 -3.73 -7.96 11.69
C ILE A 115 -3.59 -7.84 10.18
N THR A 116 -3.27 -6.64 9.72
CA THR A 116 -2.82 -6.41 8.35
C THR A 116 -1.32 -6.18 8.37
N THR A 117 -0.60 -7.04 7.67
CA THR A 117 0.83 -6.87 7.39
C THR A 117 0.98 -6.42 5.95
N THR A 118 1.66 -5.31 5.73
CA THR A 118 1.97 -4.78 4.40
C THR A 118 3.47 -4.88 4.16
N VAL A 119 3.87 -5.38 2.99
CA VAL A 119 5.28 -5.49 2.60
C VAL A 119 5.52 -4.77 1.30
N LEU A 120 6.55 -3.94 1.27
CA LEU A 120 7.00 -3.18 0.11
C LEU A 120 8.46 -3.51 -0.16
N ASP A 121 8.88 -3.41 -1.42
CA ASP A 121 10.30 -3.29 -1.74
C ASP A 121 10.85 -1.96 -1.20
N PHE A 122 12.13 -1.95 -0.80
CA PHE A 122 12.75 -0.74 -0.27
C PHE A 122 12.86 0.39 -1.31
N GLY A 123 12.83 0.04 -2.60
CA GLY A 123 13.06 0.96 -3.70
C GLY A 123 14.54 1.36 -3.85
N LYS A 124 14.85 2.07 -4.93
CA LYS A 124 16.23 2.51 -5.25
C LYS A 124 16.41 4.03 -5.27
N TYR A 125 15.33 4.80 -5.19
CA TYR A 125 15.34 6.23 -5.48
C TYR A 125 14.94 7.05 -4.26
N GLN A 126 15.67 8.15 -4.03
CA GLN A 126 15.34 9.14 -3.03
C GLN A 126 14.10 9.97 -3.45
N ILE A 127 13.43 10.58 -2.48
CA ILE A 127 12.30 11.48 -2.71
C ILE A 127 12.80 12.72 -3.45
N LEU A 128 12.19 13.04 -4.60
CA LEU A 128 12.46 14.26 -5.35
C LEU A 128 11.31 15.24 -5.18
N ALA A 129 11.60 16.46 -4.72
CA ALA A 129 10.61 17.52 -4.64
C ALA A 129 10.22 18.05 -6.02
N GLY A 130 8.93 18.37 -6.19
CA GLY A 130 8.38 18.99 -7.40
C GLY A 130 6.94 18.56 -7.68
N PRO A 131 6.36 19.02 -8.81
CA PRO A 131 5.01 18.61 -9.20
C PRO A 131 4.90 17.09 -9.33
N PRO A 132 3.83 16.45 -8.81
CA PRO A 132 3.63 15.01 -8.91
C PRO A 132 3.80 14.48 -10.34
N GLY A 133 4.57 13.41 -10.48
CA GLY A 133 4.84 12.77 -11.77
C GLY A 133 5.80 13.51 -12.70
N SER A 134 6.33 14.68 -12.31
CA SER A 134 7.24 15.47 -13.17
C SER A 134 8.66 14.89 -13.26
N ARG A 135 9.04 13.96 -12.38
CA ARG A 135 10.41 13.40 -12.31
C ARG A 135 10.40 11.88 -12.20
N CYS A 136 9.58 11.21 -13.02
CA CYS A 136 9.58 9.75 -13.08
C CYS A 136 10.92 9.20 -13.60
N SER A 137 11.33 8.04 -13.08
CA SER A 137 12.52 7.33 -13.55
C SER A 137 12.33 6.82 -14.99
N GLU A 138 13.42 6.42 -15.64
CA GLU A 138 13.39 5.77 -16.95
C GLU A 138 12.40 4.59 -16.98
N ASN A 139 11.68 4.44 -18.10
CA ASN A 139 10.62 3.44 -18.33
C ASN A 139 9.34 3.62 -17.49
N ARG A 140 9.15 4.79 -16.86
CA ARG A 140 7.94 5.13 -16.13
C ARG A 140 7.40 6.49 -16.54
N THR A 141 6.09 6.58 -16.64
CA THR A 141 5.36 7.81 -16.97
C THR A 141 4.32 8.12 -15.91
N ALA A 142 4.05 9.40 -15.72
CA ALA A 142 3.02 9.85 -14.79
C ALA A 142 1.65 9.33 -15.23
N ASP A 143 0.93 8.67 -14.33
CA ASP A 143 -0.47 8.33 -14.51
C ASP A 143 -1.38 9.54 -14.21
N SER A 144 -2.68 9.38 -14.44
CA SER A 144 -3.66 10.46 -14.22
C SER A 144 -3.80 10.89 -12.74
N ASN A 145 -3.15 10.20 -11.80
CA ASN A 145 -3.14 10.53 -10.38
C ASN A 145 -1.78 11.12 -9.93
N GLY A 146 -0.87 11.40 -10.87
CA GLY A 146 0.45 11.96 -10.59
C GLY A 146 1.45 10.94 -10.04
N LEU A 147 1.17 9.64 -10.17
CA LEU A 147 2.09 8.57 -9.78
C LEU A 147 2.90 8.07 -10.97
N CYS A 148 4.17 7.77 -10.77
CA CYS A 148 5.03 7.19 -11.79
C CYS A 148 4.68 5.71 -11.99
N SER A 149 4.09 5.37 -13.12
CA SER A 149 3.62 4.03 -13.48
C SER A 149 4.43 3.46 -14.65
N PRO A 150 4.55 2.13 -14.82
CA PRO A 150 5.18 1.56 -16.00
C PRO A 150 4.42 1.98 -17.27
N GLU A 151 5.15 2.25 -18.36
CA GLU A 151 4.60 2.73 -19.63
C GLU A 151 3.48 1.84 -20.23
N ASN A 152 3.49 0.54 -19.93
CA ASN A 152 2.50 -0.43 -20.42
C ASN A 152 1.36 -0.73 -19.43
N SER A 153 1.29 -0.04 -18.30
CA SER A 153 0.20 -0.20 -17.33
C SER A 153 -1.05 0.57 -17.80
N GLY A 154 -1.76 0.00 -18.78
CA GLY A 154 -2.98 0.58 -19.34
C GLY A 154 -3.94 1.05 -18.26
N LYS A 155 -4.45 2.28 -18.46
CA LYS A 155 -5.46 3.03 -17.68
C LYS A 155 -6.30 2.14 -16.75
N SER A 156 -5.83 1.93 -15.52
CA SER A 156 -6.65 1.33 -14.46
C SER A 156 -7.79 2.31 -14.15
N GLY A 157 -9.01 1.94 -14.55
CA GLY A 157 -10.22 2.74 -14.37
C GLY A 157 -10.41 3.19 -12.93
N LYS A 158 -10.92 4.41 -12.77
CA LYS A 158 -11.17 5.08 -11.48
C LYS A 158 -12.29 4.36 -10.72
N TYR A 159 -11.98 3.26 -10.02
CA TYR A 159 -12.92 2.63 -9.10
C TYR A 159 -12.40 2.75 -7.67
N VAL A 160 -12.78 3.84 -7.01
CA VAL A 160 -12.56 4.01 -5.58
C VAL A 160 -13.70 3.31 -4.85
N ARG A 161 -13.47 2.08 -4.38
CA ARG A 161 -14.39 1.42 -3.43
C ARG A 161 -14.31 2.18 -2.11
N LYS A 162 -15.44 2.35 -1.41
CA LYS A 162 -15.49 2.93 -0.05
C LYS A 162 -14.82 1.96 0.94
N GLY A 163 -13.49 1.98 1.00
CA GLY A 163 -12.67 1.39 2.05
C GLY A 163 -12.33 2.42 3.13
N TRP A 164 -11.49 2.00 4.08
CA TRP A 164 -11.07 2.76 5.27
C TRP A 164 -10.46 4.15 4.97
N VAL A 165 -10.05 4.38 3.71
CA VAL A 165 -9.59 5.66 3.14
C VAL A 165 -10.56 6.82 3.38
N ALA A 166 -11.88 6.58 3.44
CA ALA A 166 -12.88 7.64 3.63
C ALA A 166 -12.81 8.32 5.01
N ASP A 167 -12.42 7.59 6.05
CA ASP A 167 -12.32 8.11 7.42
C ASP A 167 -10.94 8.74 7.69
N PHE A 168 -9.88 8.17 7.12
CA PHE A 168 -8.52 8.73 7.13
C PHE A 168 -8.43 10.13 6.49
N SER A 169 -9.21 10.33 5.41
CA SER A 169 -9.23 11.55 4.60
C SER A 169 -9.57 12.83 5.37
N ARG A 170 -10.39 12.73 6.43
CA ARG A 170 -10.86 13.87 7.23
C ARG A 170 -9.88 14.28 8.33
N GLY A 171 -9.21 13.33 8.97
CA GLY A 171 -8.29 13.61 10.08
C GLY A 171 -7.01 14.33 9.63
N LEU A 172 -6.39 13.86 8.55
CA LEU A 172 -5.12 14.42 8.06
C LEU A 172 -5.30 15.79 7.39
N TYR A 173 -6.42 16.01 6.69
CA TYR A 173 -6.78 17.32 6.11
C TYR A 173 -6.85 18.40 7.19
N GLN A 174 -7.40 18.08 8.37
CA GLN A 174 -7.46 19.03 9.48
C GLN A 174 -6.08 19.30 10.08
N LEU A 175 -5.23 18.29 10.19
CA LEU A 175 -3.87 18.45 10.73
C LEU A 175 -2.98 19.30 9.81
N PHE A 176 -2.98 19.03 8.51
CA PHE A 176 -2.21 19.81 7.54
C PHE A 176 -2.78 21.22 7.33
N ARG A 177 -4.11 21.39 7.41
CA ARG A 177 -4.73 22.73 7.42
C ARG A 177 -4.31 23.54 8.65
N ALA A 178 -4.24 22.92 9.83
CA ALA A 178 -3.78 23.59 11.04
C ALA A 178 -2.31 24.05 10.94
N LEU A 179 -1.44 23.27 10.30
CA LEU A 179 -0.02 23.60 10.12
C LEU A 179 0.26 24.63 9.02
N ARG A 180 -0.70 24.89 8.11
CA ARG A 180 -0.53 25.86 7.01
C ARG A 180 -1.06 27.26 7.33
N PHE A 181 -1.76 27.42 8.44
CA PHE A 181 -2.35 28.68 8.92
C PHE A 181 -1.97 29.03 10.37
N GLY A 182 -0.93 28.38 10.91
CA GLY A 182 -0.34 28.69 12.22
C GLY A 182 0.92 29.51 12.09
#